data_AF-A0A950S580-F1
#
_entry.id   AF-A0A950S580-F1
#
_cell.length_a   1.000
_cell.length_b   1.000
_cell.length_c   1.000
_cell.angle_alpha   90.00
_cell.angle_beta   90.00
_cell.angle_gamma   90.00
#
_symmetry.space_group_name_H-M   'P 1'
#
loop_
_entity.id
_entity.type
_entity.pdbx_description
1 polymer ?
#
loop_
_entity_poly.entity_id
_entity_poly.type
_entity_poly.pdbx_seq_one_letter_code
_entity_poly.pdbx_strand_id
1 'polypeptide(L)' 'MDLKNLISRIELAASLGVEPQTIAKWQRLGLMPQPKECLSDRLILYDREEVRRAMERRKAARRRRAAPARRGE' A
#
# COMPACT_ATOMS: atom_id res chain seq x y z
N MET A 1 6.55 9.64 17.78
CA MET A 1 6.72 9.69 16.32
C MET A 1 8.02 8.96 16.01
N ASP A 2 7.92 7.64 15.81
CA ASP A 2 9.08 6.78 15.62
C ASP A 2 9.54 6.86 14.16
N LEU A 3 10.43 7.82 13.88
CA LEU A 3 11.12 8.01 12.60
C LEU A 3 11.81 6.72 12.07
N LYS A 4 11.98 5.70 12.92
CA LYS A 4 12.53 4.39 12.57
C LYS A 4 11.63 3.52 11.68
N ASN A 5 10.35 3.87 11.53
CA ASN A 5 9.39 3.09 10.72
C ASN A 5 9.09 3.70 9.35
N LEU A 6 9.82 4.72 8.91
CA LEU A 6 9.65 5.28 7.58
C LEU A 6 10.30 4.39 6.51
N ILE A 7 9.56 4.14 5.43
CA ILE A 7 10.02 3.38 4.26
C ILE A 7 9.77 4.18 2.99
N SER A 8 10.77 4.22 2.11
CA SER A 8 10.66 4.88 0.81
C SER A 8 9.74 4.10 -0.13
N ARG A 9 9.10 4.80 -1.07
CA ARG A 9 8.29 4.18 -2.14
C ARG A 9 9.01 3.03 -2.84
N ILE A 10 10.29 3.21 -3.16
CA ILE A 10 11.10 2.24 -3.90
C ILE A 10 11.33 0.99 -3.05
N GLU A 11 11.81 1.17 -1.82
CA GLU A 11 12.03 0.10 -0.83
C GLU A 11 10.73 -0.66 -0.54
N LEU A 12 9.63 0.06 -0.42
CA LEU A 12 8.31 -0.54 -0.22
C LEU A 12 7.89 -1.39 -1.42
N ALA A 13 8.09 -0.87 -2.63
CA ALA A 13 7.75 -1.57 -3.86
C ALA A 13 8.59 -2.86 -3.99
N ALA A 14 9.89 -2.78 -3.70
CA ALA A 14 10.79 -3.93 -3.66
C ALA A 14 10.36 -4.97 -2.61
N SER A 15 10.03 -4.53 -1.39
CA SER A 15 9.57 -5.41 -0.31
C SER A 15 8.24 -6.11 -0.63
N LEU A 16 7.38 -5.47 -1.43
CA LEU A 16 6.11 -6.02 -1.89
C LEU A 16 6.23 -6.81 -3.21
N GLY A 17 7.40 -6.81 -3.86
CA GLY A 17 7.60 -7.42 -5.17
C GLY A 17 6.78 -6.76 -6.29
N VAL A 18 6.49 -5.47 -6.18
CA VAL A 18 5.73 -4.70 -7.18
C VAL A 18 6.56 -3.54 -7.70
N GLU A 19 6.17 -2.98 -8.85
CA GLU A 19 6.81 -1.78 -9.36
C GLU A 19 6.41 -0.52 -8.57
N PRO A 20 7.31 0.48 -8.42
CA PRO A 20 6.99 1.74 -7.75
C PRO A 20 5.85 2.52 -8.45
N GLN A 21 5.66 2.33 -9.75
CA GLN A 21 4.52 2.87 -10.50
C GLN A 21 3.18 2.29 -10.01
N THR A 22 3.17 1.01 -9.61
CA THR A 22 1.99 0.36 -9.03
C THR A 22 1.64 0.99 -7.68
N ILE A 23 2.65 1.32 -6.87
CA ILE A 23 2.48 2.06 -5.62
C ILE A 23 1.89 3.46 -5.88
N ALA A 24 2.42 4.20 -6.86
CA ALA A 24 1.89 5.52 -7.24
C ALA A 24 0.42 5.44 -7.71
N LYS A 25 0.06 4.41 -8.50
CA LYS A 25 -1.32 4.15 -8.90
C LYS A 25 -2.22 3.86 -7.70
N TRP A 26 -1.75 3.09 -6.73
CA TRP A 26 -2.52 2.79 -5.52
C TRP A 26 -2.74 4.03 -4.65
N GLN A 27 -1.75 4.91 -4.55
CA GLN A 27 -1.92 6.20 -3.89
C GLN A 27 -3.00 7.03 -4.59
N ARG A 28 -2.96 7.12 -5.93
CA ARG A 28 -3.95 7.88 -6.71
C ARG A 28 -5.37 7.31 -6.59
N LEU A 29 -5.49 6.00 -6.36
CA LEU A 29 -6.77 5.33 -6.10
C LEU A 29 -7.23 5.41 -4.64
N GLY A 30 -6.48 6.06 -3.75
CA GLY A 30 -6.77 6.09 -2.30
C GLY A 30 -6.63 4.73 -1.61
N LEU A 31 -5.92 3.79 -2.24
CA LEU A 31 -5.69 2.44 -1.72
C LEU A 31 -4.44 2.33 -0.85
N MET A 32 -3.68 3.42 -0.76
CA MET A 32 -2.54 3.54 0.12
C MET A 32 -2.70 4.72 1.07
N PRO A 33 -2.08 4.64 2.25
CA PRO A 33 -2.03 5.76 3.17
C PRO A 33 -1.37 6.99 2.54
N GLN A 34 -1.70 8.15 3.10
CA GLN A 34 -1.03 9.38 2.70
C GLN A 34 0.45 9.30 3.11
N PRO A 35 1.36 9.75 2.24
CA PRO A 35 2.77 9.81 2.59
C PRO A 35 2.99 10.73 3.78
N LYS A 36 3.88 10.34 4.69
CA LYS A 36 4.21 11.14 5.88
C LYS A 36 5.14 12.29 5.51
N GLU A 37 6.10 12.01 4.63
CA GLU A 37 7.03 13.01 4.13
C GLU A 37 7.19 12.88 2.62
N CYS A 38 6.96 13.99 1.93
CA CYS A 38 7.25 14.15 0.52
C CYS A 38 8.47 15.07 0.39
N LEU A 39 9.66 14.49 0.47
CA LEU A 39 10.90 15.25 0.33
C LEU A 39 11.11 15.67 -1.13
N SER A 40 10.65 14.87 -2.09
CA SER A 40 10.69 15.16 -3.53
C SER A 40 9.69 14.28 -4.29
N ASP A 41 9.42 14.58 -5.56
CA ASP A 41 8.56 13.76 -6.43
C ASP A 41 8.98 12.27 -6.47
N ARG A 42 10.30 12.02 -6.40
CA ARG A 42 10.89 10.67 -6.38
C ARG A 42 11.07 10.09 -4.97
N LEU A 43 11.19 10.93 -3.94
CA LEU A 43 11.49 10.50 -2.58
C LEU A 43 10.30 10.76 -1.67
N ILE A 44 9.43 9.75 -1.60
CA ILE A 44 8.20 9.77 -0.82
C ILE A 44 8.32 8.67 0.25
N LEU A 45 8.21 9.11 1.51
CA LEU A 45 8.32 8.27 2.68
C LEU A 45 6.93 7.93 3.23
N TYR A 46 6.71 6.65 3.44
CA TYR A 46 5.51 6.11 4.05
C TYR A 46 5.83 5.52 5.41
N ASP A 47 4.84 5.53 6.30
CA ASP A 47 4.94 4.76 7.54
C ASP A 47 4.72 3.26 7.25
N ARG A 48 5.70 2.43 7.63
CA ARG A 48 5.69 0.99 7.36
C ARG A 48 4.51 0.29 8.03
N GLU A 49 4.13 0.69 9.25
CA GLU A 49 3.00 0.08 9.95
C GLU A 49 1.67 0.46 9.33
N GLU A 50 1.50 1.72 8.96
CA GLU A 50 0.30 2.22 8.30
C GLU A 50 0.10 1.55 6.94
N VAL A 51 1.18 1.41 6.16
CA VAL A 51 1.17 0.67 4.90
C VAL A 51 0.83 -0.78 5.13
N ARG A 52 1.42 -1.45 6.13
CA ARG A 52 1.11 -2.85 6.45
C ARG A 52 -0.37 -3.01 6.79
N ARG A 53 -0.94 -2.13 7.62
CA ARG A 53 -2.37 -2.15 7.97
C ARG A 53 -3.26 -1.93 6.74
N ALA A 54 -2.91 -0.98 5.87
CA ALA A 54 -3.66 -0.75 4.63
C ALA A 54 -3.60 -1.95 3.69
N MET A 55 -2.43 -2.57 3.55
CA MET A 55 -2.25 -3.77 2.73
C MET A 55 -2.99 -4.98 3.29
N GLU A 56 -3.01 -5.18 4.60
CA GLU A 56 -3.78 -6.24 5.25
C GLU A 56 -5.29 -6.04 5.06
N ARG A 57 -5.79 -4.80 5.22
CA ARG A 57 -7.19 -4.46 4.89
C ARG A 57 -7.51 -4.77 3.44
N ARG A 58 -6.58 -4.51 2.52
CA ARG A 58 -6.75 -4.82 1.10
C ARG A 58 -6.70 -6.31 0.81
N LYS A 59 -5.79 -7.05 1.44
CA LYS A 59 -5.73 -8.52 1.33
C LYS A 59 -7.03 -9.14 1.83
N ALA A 60 -7.57 -8.64 2.94
CA ALA A 60 -8.88 -9.03 3.46
C ALA A 60 -10.03 -8.64 2.52
N ALA A 61 -10.03 -7.43 1.96
CA ALA A 61 -11.06 -6.98 1.01
C ALA A 61 -10.99 -7.72 -0.34
N ARG A 62 -9.79 -8.04 -0.83
CA ARG A 62 -9.58 -8.87 -2.02
C ARG A 62 -10.02 -10.30 -1.75
N ARG A 63 -9.77 -10.85 -0.56
CA ARG A 63 -10.28 -12.17 -0.16
C ARG A 63 -11.82 -12.18 -0.09
N ARG A 64 -12.45 -11.08 0.34
CA ARG A 64 -13.91 -10.91 0.31
C ARG A 64 -14.47 -10.78 -1.10
N ARG A 65 -13.78 -10.06 -2.00
CA ARG A 65 -14.18 -9.93 -3.43
C ARG A 65 -13.89 -11.18 -4.26
N ALA A 66 -12.84 -11.92 -3.91
CA ALA A 66 -12.45 -13.17 -4.55
C ALA A 66 -13.18 -14.38 -3.98
N ALA A 67 -14.02 -14.21 -2.96
CA ALA A 67 -15.05 -15.20 -2.67
C ALA A 67 -16.02 -15.14 -3.86
N PRO A 68 -16.04 -16.16 -4.74
CA PRO A 68 -17.07 -16.20 -5.76
C PRO A 68 -18.41 -16.22 -5.02
N ALA A 69 -19.37 -15.44 -5.50
CA ALA A 69 -20.77 -15.69 -5.24
C ALA A 69 -21.04 -17.14 -5.67
N ARG A 70 -20.93 -18.08 -4.74
CA ARG A 70 -21.43 -19.42 -4.93
C ARG A 70 -22.92 -19.40 -4.62
N ARG A 71 -23.66 -19.97 -5.56
CA ARG A 71 -25.12 -20.16 -5.68
C ARG A 71 -25.83 -18.99 -6.38
N GLY A 72 -26.42 -19.17 -7.56
CA GLY A 72 -26.79 -20.43 -8.21
C GLY A 72 -27.85 -21.16 -7.40
N GLU A 73 -29.08 -20.64 -7.45
CA GLU A 73 -30.33 -21.38 -7.67
C GLU A 73 -31.40 -20.38 -8.10
#